data_AF-A0A7J2YST5-F1
#
_entry.id   AF-A0A7J2YST5-F1
#
_cell.length_a   1.000
_cell.length_b   1.000
_cell.length_c   1.000
_cell.angle_alpha   90.00
_cell.angle_beta   90.00
_cell.angle_gamma   90.00
#
_symmetry.space_group_name_H-M   'P 1'
#
loop_
_entity.id
_entity.type
_entity.pdbx_description
1 polymer ?
#
loop_
_entity_poly.entity_id
_entity_poly.type
_entity_poly.pdbx_seq_one_letter_code
_entity_poly.pdbx_strand_id
1 'polypeptide(L)'
;MAVEVTCDVEGIEEFKVAMQMFDSAMQRHVYRQLASWAADVKALAKQLAPVRTGHLRSSIYAKIQDWVAEIGAEATYALFVELGTRYMQACPYLYPAIQEHLPELERIILEALEAAKAEAGLQ
;
A
#
# COMPACT_ATOMS: atom_id res chain seq x y z
N MET A 1 12.17 0.00 -8.62
CA MET A 1 12.34 0.35 -7.20
C MET A 1 10.97 0.20 -6.53
N ALA A 2 10.92 -0.51 -5.41
CA ALA A 2 9.79 -0.47 -4.49
C ALA A 2 10.26 0.26 -3.22
N VAL A 3 9.46 1.20 -2.72
CA VAL A 3 9.68 1.75 -1.37
C VAL A 3 8.98 0.77 -0.43
N GLU A 4 9.76 0.03 0.36
CA GLU A 4 9.21 -0.85 1.39
C GLU A 4 8.93 0.02 2.62
N VAL A 5 7.65 0.36 2.82
CA VAL A 5 7.22 1.00 4.07
C VAL A 5 6.93 -0.13 5.05
N THR A 6 7.88 -0.42 5.91
CA THR A 6 7.70 -1.33 7.04
C THR A 6 7.01 -0.57 8.16
N CYS A 7 5.70 -0.78 8.30
CA CYS A 7 4.97 -0.41 9.51
C CYS A 7 5.08 -1.59 10.48
N ASP A 8 5.79 -1.41 11.61
CA ASP A 8 5.74 -2.35 12.73
C ASP A 8 4.34 -2.30 13.33
N VAL A 9 3.50 -3.25 12.93
CA VAL A 9 2.20 -3.50 13.56
C VAL A 9 2.44 -4.56 14.62
N GLU A 10 2.45 -4.16 15.90
CA GLU A 10 2.36 -5.13 17.00
C GLU A 10 1.09 -5.98 16.80
N GLY A 11 1.24 -7.29 16.67
CA GLY A 11 0.11 -8.21 16.51
C GLY A 11 -0.10 -8.85 15.13
N ILE A 12 0.80 -8.63 14.15
CA ILE A 12 0.56 -9.08 12.76
C ILE A 12 0.58 -10.61 12.58
N GLU A 13 1.28 -11.34 13.45
CA GLU A 13 1.28 -12.80 13.45
C GLU A 13 -0.02 -13.35 14.04
N GLU A 14 -0.51 -12.78 15.14
CA GLU A 14 -1.82 -13.10 15.71
C GLU A 14 -2.94 -12.79 14.72
N PHE A 15 -2.84 -11.67 13.98
CA PHE A 15 -3.78 -11.31 12.93
C PHE A 15 -3.80 -12.35 11.80
N LYS A 16 -2.63 -12.83 11.34
CA LYS A 16 -2.55 -13.88 10.30
C LYS A 16 -3.22 -15.17 10.74
N VAL A 17 -3.00 -15.60 11.98
CA VAL A 17 -3.59 -16.84 12.52
C VAL A 17 -5.09 -16.68 12.73
N ALA A 18 -5.55 -15.53 13.25
CA ALA A 18 -6.97 -15.21 13.36
C ALA A 18 -7.63 -15.19 11.98
N MET A 19 -6.98 -14.59 10.97
CA MET A 19 -7.49 -14.57 9.59
C MET A 19 -7.73 -15.95 9.00
N GLN A 20 -6.88 -16.94 9.31
CA GLN A 20 -7.06 -18.32 8.83
C GLN A 20 -8.30 -19.02 9.40
N MET A 21 -8.89 -18.51 10.49
CA MET A 21 -10.11 -19.04 11.10
C MET A 21 -11.41 -18.39 10.60
N PHE A 22 -11.34 -17.30 9.83
CA PHE A 22 -12.52 -16.52 9.41
C PHE A 22 -13.20 -17.01 8.14
N ASP A 23 -14.44 -16.56 7.94
CA ASP A 23 -15.22 -16.84 6.74
C ASP A 23 -14.58 -16.23 5.48
N SER A 24 -14.66 -16.98 4.38
CA SER A 24 -14.11 -16.63 3.07
C SER A 24 -14.69 -15.32 2.50
N ALA A 25 -15.88 -14.90 2.95
CA ALA A 25 -16.51 -13.66 2.53
C ALA A 25 -15.85 -12.43 3.17
N MET A 26 -15.51 -12.46 4.46
CA MET A 26 -14.83 -11.37 5.16
C MET A 26 -13.42 -11.15 4.59
N GLN A 27 -12.65 -12.23 4.44
CA GLN A 27 -11.32 -12.17 3.81
C GLN A 27 -11.38 -11.50 2.44
N ARG A 28 -12.39 -11.84 1.63
CA ARG A 28 -12.59 -11.24 0.31
C ARG A 28 -12.99 -9.76 0.38
N HIS A 29 -13.72 -9.35 1.42
CA HIS A 29 -14.08 -7.94 1.62
C HIS A 29 -12.84 -7.10 1.94
N VAL A 30 -12.05 -7.53 2.94
CA VAL A 30 -10.81 -6.85 3.34
C VAL A 30 -9.81 -6.80 2.18
N TYR A 31 -9.67 -7.90 1.44
CA TYR A 31 -8.82 -7.95 0.25
C TYR A 31 -9.23 -6.92 -0.81
N ARG A 32 -10.55 -6.72 -1.02
CA ARG A 32 -11.05 -5.70 -1.97
C ARG A 32 -10.75 -4.29 -1.50
N GLN A 33 -10.88 -4.01 -0.20
CA GLN A 33 -10.54 -2.70 0.36
C GLN A 33 -9.05 -2.41 0.21
N LEU A 34 -8.18 -3.38 0.52
CA LEU A 34 -6.74 -3.26 0.30
C LEU A 34 -6.39 -3.04 -1.19
N ALA A 35 -7.09 -3.72 -2.09
CA ALA A 35 -6.93 -3.52 -3.54
C ALA A 35 -7.37 -2.15 -4.02
N SER A 36 -8.46 -1.61 -3.47
CA SER A 36 -8.87 -0.23 -3.75
C SER A 36 -7.81 0.75 -3.27
N TRP A 37 -7.39 0.62 -2.01
CA TRP A 37 -6.36 1.47 -1.42
C TRP A 37 -5.07 1.49 -2.25
N ALA A 38 -4.57 0.31 -2.65
CA ALA A 38 -3.36 0.22 -3.45
C ALA A 38 -3.53 0.86 -4.85
N ALA A 39 -4.74 0.79 -5.42
CA ALA A 39 -5.06 1.44 -6.69
C ALA A 39 -5.11 2.96 -6.55
N ASP A 40 -5.65 3.48 -5.45
CA ASP A 40 -5.74 4.91 -5.15
C ASP A 40 -4.35 5.51 -4.91
N VAL A 41 -3.50 4.85 -4.11
CA VAL A 41 -2.09 5.24 -3.91
C VAL A 41 -1.35 5.29 -5.25
N LYS A 42 -1.53 4.27 -6.10
CA LYS A 42 -0.94 4.25 -7.45
C LYS A 42 -1.45 5.40 -8.31
N ALA A 43 -2.73 5.75 -8.23
CA ALA A 43 -3.32 6.84 -8.99
C ALA A 43 -2.70 8.19 -8.57
N LEU A 44 -2.60 8.44 -7.27
CA LEU A 44 -1.97 9.63 -6.73
C LEU A 44 -0.47 9.69 -7.07
N ALA A 45 0.27 8.59 -6.91
CA ALA A 45 1.67 8.51 -7.29
C ALA A 45 1.89 8.85 -8.78
N LYS A 46 0.97 8.46 -9.66
CA LYS A 46 1.00 8.83 -11.08
C LYS A 46 0.70 10.31 -11.33
N GLN A 47 -0.10 10.96 -10.50
CA GLN A 47 -0.37 12.40 -10.59
C GLN A 47 0.84 13.22 -10.13
N LEU A 48 1.50 12.78 -9.05
CA LEU A 48 2.68 13.43 -8.49
C LEU A 48 3.95 13.22 -9.33
N ALA A 49 4.03 12.10 -10.06
CA ALA A 49 5.22 11.76 -10.82
C ALA A 49 5.58 12.82 -11.87
N PRO A 50 6.84 13.31 -11.90
CA PRO A 50 7.25 14.31 -12.89
C PRO A 50 7.19 13.74 -14.31
N VAL A 51 6.67 14.55 -15.24
CA VAL A 51 6.44 14.12 -16.62
C VAL A 51 7.39 14.84 -17.57
N ARG A 52 8.29 14.05 -18.18
CA ARG A 52 9.07 14.48 -19.36
C ARG A 52 8.64 13.71 -20.61
N THR A 53 8.84 12.39 -20.60
CA THR A 53 8.40 11.47 -21.67
C THR A 53 7.19 10.62 -21.28
N GLY A 54 6.84 10.61 -19.99
CA GLY A 54 5.78 9.76 -19.43
C GLY A 54 6.20 8.36 -19.01
N HIS A 55 7.43 7.91 -19.32
CA HIS A 55 7.89 6.55 -19.01
C HIS A 55 7.84 6.21 -17.51
N LEU A 56 8.30 7.13 -16.65
CA LEU A 56 8.23 6.95 -15.19
C LEU A 56 6.79 6.71 -14.75
N ARG A 57 5.88 7.63 -15.11
CA ARG A 57 4.46 7.56 -14.77
C ARG A 57 3.79 6.28 -15.28
N SER A 58 4.12 5.83 -16.49
CA SER A 58 3.56 4.59 -17.03
C SER A 58 4.08 3.33 -16.32
N SER A 59 5.29 3.40 -15.76
CA SER A 59 5.95 2.27 -15.08
C SER A 59 5.50 2.05 -13.63
N ILE A 60 4.69 2.96 -13.07
CA ILE A 60 4.18 2.84 -11.69
C ILE A 60 3.13 1.73 -11.63
N TYR A 61 3.33 0.80 -10.72
CA TYR A 61 2.49 -0.37 -10.48
C TYR A 61 2.06 -0.47 -9.02
N ALA A 62 0.99 -1.25 -8.82
CA ALA A 62 0.53 -1.73 -7.53
C ALA A 62 0.16 -3.20 -7.73
N LYS A 63 0.67 -4.07 -6.86
CA LYS A 63 0.42 -5.51 -6.85
C LYS A 63 0.08 -5.92 -5.43
N ILE A 64 -0.85 -6.87 -5.27
CA ILE A 64 -1.14 -7.45 -3.97
C ILE A 64 -0.74 -8.92 -4.02
N GLN A 65 0.08 -9.33 -3.06
CA GLN A 65 0.46 -10.71 -2.84
C GLN A 65 0.07 -11.07 -1.41
N ASP A 66 -0.83 -12.04 -1.27
CA ASP A 66 -1.48 -12.40 0.00
C ASP A 66 -2.13 -11.19 0.69
N TRP A 67 -1.46 -10.62 1.71
CA TRP A 67 -1.90 -9.45 2.49
C TRP A 67 -0.92 -8.27 2.39
N VAL A 68 0.00 -8.32 1.43
CA VAL A 68 1.03 -7.30 1.21
C VAL A 68 0.72 -6.54 -0.08
N ALA A 69 0.54 -5.23 0.04
CA ALA A 69 0.39 -4.33 -1.10
C ALA A 69 1.76 -3.76 -1.49
N GLU A 70 2.31 -4.23 -2.61
CA GLU A 70 3.56 -3.75 -3.19
C GLU A 70 3.27 -2.64 -4.20
N ILE A 71 3.77 -1.43 -3.93
CA ILE A 71 3.64 -0.27 -4.81
C ILE A 71 5.04 0.22 -5.19
N GLY A 72 5.27 0.41 -6.48
CA GLY A 72 6.59 0.75 -6.98
C GLY A 72 6.59 1.24 -8.42
N ALA A 73 7.78 1.42 -8.96
CA ALA A 73 8.00 1.81 -10.36
C ALA A 73 9.09 0.95 -11.00
N GLU A 74 8.83 0.49 -12.23
CA GLU A 74 9.77 -0.35 -12.99
C GLU A 74 10.89 0.47 -13.66
N ALA A 75 10.69 1.79 -13.87
CA ALA A 75 11.71 2.64 -14.45
C ALA A 75 13.01 2.56 -13.62
N THR A 76 14.14 2.25 -14.27
CA THR A 76 15.43 2.04 -13.61
C THR A 76 15.92 3.28 -12.84
N TYR A 77 15.51 4.46 -13.28
CA TYR A 77 15.86 5.73 -12.66
C TYR A 77 14.85 6.24 -11.62
N ALA A 78 13.79 5.47 -11.34
CA ALA A 78 12.73 5.83 -10.39
C ALA A 78 13.26 6.23 -9.00
N LEU A 79 14.26 5.50 -8.50
CA LEU A 79 14.91 5.75 -7.21
C LEU A 79 15.59 7.11 -7.14
N PHE A 80 16.32 7.45 -8.20
CA PHE A 80 17.03 8.73 -8.27
C PHE A 80 16.05 9.91 -8.33
N VAL A 81 14.85 9.71 -8.91
CA VAL A 81 13.79 10.72 -8.93
C VAL A 81 13.18 10.88 -7.54
N GLU A 82 12.84 9.77 -6.88
CA GLU A 82 12.20 9.81 -5.55
C GLU A 82 13.11 10.46 -4.48
N LEU A 83 14.38 10.04 -4.42
CA LEU A 83 15.30 10.43 -3.35
C LEU A 83 16.28 11.55 -3.74
N GLY A 84 16.35 11.89 -5.02
CA GLY A 84 17.36 12.80 -5.54
C GLY A 84 18.75 12.15 -5.65
N THR A 85 19.69 12.94 -6.13
CA THR A 85 21.11 12.59 -6.25
C THR A 85 21.98 13.80 -5.91
N ARG A 86 23.31 13.64 -5.88
CA ARG A 86 24.22 14.78 -5.73
C ARG A 86 24.05 15.89 -6.79
N TYR A 87 23.42 15.58 -7.93
CA TYR A 87 23.25 16.50 -9.06
C TYR A 87 21.81 16.94 -9.30
N MET A 88 20.85 16.39 -8.56
CA MET A 88 19.42 16.60 -8.80
C MET A 88 18.67 16.53 -7.48
N GLN A 89 17.84 17.52 -7.19
CA GLN A 89 16.96 17.49 -6.02
C GLN A 89 15.95 16.33 -6.12
N ALA A 90 15.49 15.86 -4.97
CA ALA A 90 14.43 14.87 -4.88
C ALA A 90 13.11 15.42 -5.45
N CYS A 91 12.42 14.61 -6.24
CA CYS A 91 11.06 14.86 -6.71
C CYS A 91 10.20 13.65 -6.30
N PRO A 92 9.89 13.53 -5.00
CA PRO A 92 9.18 12.38 -4.47
C PRO A 92 7.75 12.32 -5.01
N TYR A 93 7.30 11.12 -5.33
CA TYR A 93 5.98 10.83 -5.89
C TYR A 93 5.37 9.57 -5.29
N LEU A 94 6.18 8.61 -4.83
CA LEU A 94 5.70 7.40 -4.17
C LEU A 94 5.46 7.62 -2.68
N TYR A 95 6.47 8.09 -1.96
CA TYR A 95 6.38 8.32 -0.52
C TYR A 95 5.23 9.27 -0.15
N PRO A 96 5.07 10.47 -0.78
CA PRO A 96 3.95 11.35 -0.45
C PRO A 96 2.60 10.70 -0.75
N ALA A 97 2.48 9.92 -1.83
CA ALA A 97 1.24 9.23 -2.15
C ALA A 97 0.87 8.17 -1.09
N ILE A 98 1.86 7.43 -0.58
CA ILE A 98 1.62 6.47 0.51
C ILE A 98 1.20 7.21 1.77
N GLN A 99 1.92 8.28 2.16
CA GLN A 99 1.62 9.05 3.37
C GLN A 99 0.21 9.64 3.36
N GLU A 100 -0.25 10.15 2.22
CA GLU A 100 -1.59 10.72 2.07
C GLU A 100 -2.69 9.68 2.32
N HIS A 101 -2.47 8.43 1.90
CA HIS A 101 -3.43 7.34 2.06
C HIS A 101 -3.18 6.45 3.28
N LEU A 102 -2.16 6.71 4.12
CA LEU A 102 -1.91 5.93 5.33
C LEU A 102 -3.11 5.90 6.30
N PRO A 103 -3.82 7.02 6.57
CA PRO A 103 -4.97 6.99 7.48
C PRO A 103 -6.12 6.11 6.98
N GLU A 104 -6.28 6.01 5.65
CA GLU A 104 -7.27 5.13 5.05
C GLU A 104 -6.91 3.65 5.23
N LEU A 105 -5.62 3.31 5.10
CA LEU A 105 -5.14 1.95 5.37
C LEU A 105 -5.38 1.56 6.83
N GLU A 106 -5.07 2.45 7.76
CA GLU A 106 -5.30 2.24 9.19
C GLU A 106 -6.77 1.94 9.47
N ARG A 107 -7.69 2.73 8.89
CA ARG A 107 -9.13 2.49 9.00
C ARG A 107 -9.53 1.12 8.46
N ILE A 108 -9.03 0.71 7.29
CA ILE A 108 -9.34 -0.60 6.70
C ILE A 108 -8.90 -1.74 7.64
N ILE A 109 -7.72 -1.63 8.24
CA ILE A 109 -7.20 -2.64 9.17
C ILE A 109 -8.03 -2.67 10.45
N LEU A 110 -8.38 -1.52 11.02
CA LEU A 110 -9.22 -1.44 12.23
C LEU A 110 -10.63 -2.01 11.98
N GLU A 111 -11.26 -1.68 10.85
CA GLU A 111 -12.55 -2.25 10.46
C GLU A 111 -12.47 -3.77 10.29
N ALA A 112 -11.40 -4.27 9.66
CA ALA A 112 -11.16 -5.70 9.52
C ALA A 112 -11.00 -6.40 10.89
N LEU A 113 -10.28 -5.78 11.83
CA LEU A 113 -10.09 -6.29 13.18
C LEU A 113 -11.39 -6.31 14.00
N GLU A 114 -12.18 -5.23 13.94
CA GLU A 114 -13.45 -5.16 14.67
C GLU A 114 -14.48 -6.16 14.10
N ALA A 115 -14.55 -6.28 12.78
CA ALA A 115 -15.39 -7.29 12.14
C ALA A 115 -14.95 -8.71 12.56
N ALA A 116 -13.65 -8.96 12.62
CA ALA A 116 -13.07 -10.22 13.09
C ALA A 116 -13.41 -10.54 14.56
N LYS A 117 -13.31 -9.57 15.48
CA LYS A 117 -13.69 -9.75 16.90
C LYS A 117 -15.17 -10.10 17.04
N ALA A 118 -16.03 -9.41 16.29
CA ALA A 118 -17.47 -9.62 16.32
C ALA A 118 -17.87 -11.06 15.89
N GLU A 119 -17.22 -11.62 14.86
CA GLU A 119 -17.47 -13.01 14.44
C GLU A 119 -16.91 -14.04 15.43
N ALA A 120 -15.78 -13.75 16.08
CA ALA A 120 -15.18 -14.63 17.08
C ALA A 120 -15.94 -14.64 18.42
N GLY A 121 -16.93 -13.75 18.61
CA GLY A 121 -17.67 -13.60 19.87
C GLY A 121 -16.81 -13.11 21.03
N LEU A 122 -15.64 -12.55 20.73
CA LEU A 122 -14.71 -11.96 21.70
C LEU A 122 -15.08 -10.48 21.85
N GLN A 123 -15.64 -10.11 23.01
CA GLN A 123 -15.88 -8.71 23.40
C GLN A 123 -14.60 -8.03 23.89
#